data_AF-A0A1X1QNX7-F1
#
_entry.id   AF-A0A1X1QNX7-F1
#
_cell.length_a   1.000
_cell.length_b   1.000
_cell.length_c   1.000
_cell.angle_alpha   90.00
_cell.angle_beta   90.00
_cell.angle_gamma   90.00
#
_symmetry.space_group_name_H-M   'P 1'
#
loop_
_entity.id
_entity.type
_entity.pdbx_description
1 polymer ?
#
loop_
_entity_poly.entity_id
_entity_poly.type
_entity_poly.pdbx_seq_one_letter_code
_entity_poly.pdbx_strand_id
1 'polypeptide(L)'
;MNTSSSTQLPAGIFTVIASLILITPLCGFLFDCGCTWPWEGLESHCNIHDIKAVHQCPWCVSTLAGVASVGLAVLIGFLVSIKPANLGYDVRDSALAGIQETSGPGFVKRVFVGLLSFTVVAVVTGWLSGYLQEYPYFVFVSAWSV
;
A
#
# COMPACT_ATOMS: atom_id res chain seq x y z
N MET A 1 10.90 6.12 -31.69
CA MET A 1 10.07 7.18 -31.07
C MET A 1 9.18 6.50 -30.03
N ASN A 2 9.40 6.81 -28.74
CA ASN A 2 8.77 6.17 -27.59
C ASN A 2 7.30 6.60 -27.44
N THR A 3 6.35 5.79 -27.90
CA THR A 3 4.91 6.00 -27.66
C THR A 3 4.41 5.38 -26.34
N SER A 4 5.25 4.62 -25.63
CA SER A 4 4.85 3.92 -24.40
C SER A 4 4.85 4.79 -23.12
N SER A 5 5.37 6.02 -23.15
CA SER A 5 5.56 6.87 -21.96
C SER A 5 4.30 7.63 -21.49
N SER A 6 3.30 7.79 -22.35
CA SER A 6 2.18 8.72 -22.06
C SER A 6 1.29 8.27 -20.89
N THR A 7 1.12 6.97 -20.66
CA THR A 7 0.21 6.43 -19.62
C THR A 7 0.91 5.98 -18.34
N GLN A 8 2.25 5.91 -18.33
CA GLN A 8 3.01 5.38 -17.19
C GLN A 8 3.01 6.34 -16.02
N LEU A 9 3.40 7.59 -16.27
CA LEU A 9 3.48 8.63 -15.25
C LEU A 9 2.10 8.94 -14.63
N PRO A 10 1.01 9.11 -15.41
CA PRO A 10 -0.33 9.25 -14.83
C PRO A 10 -0.74 8.06 -13.96
N ALA A 11 -0.45 6.83 -14.38
CA ALA A 11 -0.76 5.63 -13.58
C ALA A 11 0.04 5.62 -12.26
N GLY A 12 1.32 5.98 -12.31
CA GLY A 12 2.15 6.12 -11.11
C GLY A 12 1.61 7.17 -10.14
N ILE A 13 1.27 8.37 -10.63
CA ILE A 13 0.70 9.44 -9.80
C ILE A 13 -0.62 8.99 -9.17
N PHE A 14 -1.50 8.38 -9.96
CA PHE A 14 -2.77 7.85 -9.44
C PHE A 14 -2.54 6.79 -8.35
N THR A 15 -1.57 5.89 -8.55
CA THR A 15 -1.19 4.88 -7.56
C THR A 15 -0.72 5.52 -6.26
N VAL A 16 0.08 6.58 -6.32
CA VAL A 16 0.54 7.31 -5.13
C VAL A 16 -0.64 7.94 -4.39
N ILE A 17 -1.52 8.67 -5.10
CA ILE A 17 -2.69 9.31 -4.48
C ILE A 17 -3.58 8.25 -3.81
N ALA A 18 -3.90 7.17 -4.51
CA ALA A 18 -4.70 6.08 -3.98
C ALA A 18 -4.02 5.42 -2.76
N SER A 19 -2.70 5.21 -2.80
CA SER A 19 -1.94 4.65 -1.67
C SER A 19 -2.00 5.56 -0.44
N LEU A 20 -1.88 6.88 -0.62
CA LEU A 20 -1.99 7.86 0.47
C LEU A 20 -3.39 7.92 1.09
N ILE A 21 -4.43 7.66 0.29
CA ILE A 21 -5.81 7.58 0.81
C ILE A 21 -6.03 6.25 1.55
N LEU A 22 -5.46 5.15 1.05
CA LEU A 22 -5.65 3.81 1.60
C LEU A 22 -4.82 3.53 2.85
N ILE A 23 -3.72 4.26 3.09
CA ILE A 23 -2.79 3.89 4.15
C ILE A 23 -3.40 3.97 5.55
N THR A 24 -4.28 4.93 5.83
CA THR A 24 -4.87 5.09 7.17
C THR A 24 -5.95 4.05 7.50
N PRO A 25 -6.93 3.74 6.63
CA PRO A 25 -7.81 2.60 6.89
C PRO A 25 -7.05 1.27 6.87
N LEU A 26 -5.99 1.14 6.05
CA LEU A 26 -5.11 -0.03 6.10
C LEU A 26 -4.41 -0.14 7.46
N CYS A 27 -3.86 0.95 8.00
CA CYS A 27 -3.27 1.00 9.34
C CYS A 27 -4.27 0.53 10.41
N GLY A 28 -5.49 1.07 10.38
CA GLY A 28 -6.57 0.67 11.27
C GLY A 28 -6.93 -0.82 11.15
N PHE A 29 -6.97 -1.34 9.92
CA PHE A 29 -7.21 -2.76 9.67
C PHE A 29 -6.06 -3.67 10.13
N LEU A 30 -4.80 -3.27 9.94
CA LEU A 30 -3.65 -4.07 10.33
C LEU A 30 -3.55 -4.18 11.85
N PHE A 31 -3.68 -3.07 12.57
CA PHE A 31 -3.36 -2.97 14.01
C PHE A 31 -4.58 -2.84 14.92
N ASP A 32 -5.79 -2.85 14.37
CA ASP A 32 -7.03 -2.58 15.12
C ASP A 32 -6.93 -1.30 15.97
N CYS A 33 -6.21 -0.30 15.45
CA CYS A 33 -5.79 0.87 16.22
C CYS A 33 -6.80 2.02 16.16
N GLY A 34 -7.84 1.94 15.33
CA GLY A 34 -8.86 2.97 15.17
C GLY A 34 -8.61 4.02 14.07
N CYS A 35 -7.49 3.92 13.32
CA CYS A 35 -7.33 4.75 12.11
C CYS A 35 -8.39 4.41 11.05
N THR A 36 -8.88 5.42 10.34
CA THR A 36 -9.94 5.28 9.32
C THR A 36 -9.65 6.17 8.11
N TRP A 37 -10.62 6.32 7.21
CA TRP A 37 -10.54 7.15 6.02
C TRP A 37 -10.21 8.62 6.34
N PRO A 38 -9.51 9.32 5.43
CA PRO A 38 -9.16 10.73 5.64
C PRO A 38 -10.36 11.65 5.93
N TRP A 39 -11.53 11.37 5.35
CA TRP A 39 -12.76 12.13 5.57
C TRP A 39 -13.59 11.66 6.78
N GLU A 40 -13.18 10.57 7.44
CA GLU A 40 -13.84 10.03 8.66
C GLU A 40 -13.00 10.25 9.92
N GLY A 41 -12.03 11.17 9.87
CA GLY A 41 -11.21 11.53 11.03
C GLY A 41 -9.75 11.07 10.94
N LEU A 42 -9.37 10.29 9.91
CA LEU A 42 -7.99 9.86 9.66
C LEU A 42 -7.39 9.10 10.86
N GLU A 43 -6.68 9.81 11.75
CA GLU A 43 -6.06 9.30 12.97
C GLU A 43 -6.74 9.80 14.25
N SER A 44 -7.78 10.64 14.18
CA SER A 44 -8.44 11.22 15.36
C SER A 44 -9.04 10.18 16.32
N HIS A 45 -9.34 8.98 15.80
CA HIS A 45 -9.85 7.84 16.56
C HIS A 45 -8.76 6.81 16.89
N CYS A 46 -7.49 7.11 16.57
CA CYS A 46 -6.38 6.20 16.83
C CYS A 46 -6.08 6.08 18.32
N ASN A 47 -5.74 4.88 18.77
CA ASN A 47 -5.35 4.57 20.16
C ASN A 47 -4.11 5.33 20.66
N ILE A 48 -3.36 6.00 19.76
CA ILE A 48 -2.29 6.94 20.14
C ILE A 48 -2.81 8.09 21.02
N HIS A 49 -4.10 8.43 20.88
CA HIS A 49 -4.75 9.48 21.67
C HIS A 49 -5.34 8.97 22.99
N ASP A 50 -5.35 7.65 23.23
CA ASP A 50 -5.78 7.08 24.50
C ASP A 50 -4.59 6.92 25.45
N ILE A 51 -4.54 7.77 26.48
CA ILE A 51 -3.49 7.73 27.52
C ILE A 51 -3.54 6.45 28.37
N LYS A 52 -4.64 5.70 28.33
CA LYS A 52 -4.81 4.44 29.06
C LYS A 52 -4.50 3.22 28.19
N ALA A 53 -4.22 3.39 26.90
CA ALA A 53 -3.86 2.28 26.03
C ALA A 53 -2.54 1.65 26.48
N VAL A 54 -2.56 0.35 26.77
CA VAL A 54 -1.35 -0.40 27.18
C VAL A 54 -0.33 -0.45 26.04
N HIS A 55 -0.81 -0.58 24.80
CA HIS A 55 0.00 -0.53 23.59
C HIS A 55 -0.58 0.51 22.63
N GLN A 56 0.28 1.39 22.12
CA GLN A 56 -0.07 2.40 21.12
C GLN A 56 0.27 1.90 19.72
N CYS A 57 -0.43 2.42 18.70
CA CYS A 57 -0.23 2.03 17.30
C CYS A 57 1.25 2.09 16.89
N PRO A 58 1.84 0.99 16.36
CA PRO A 58 3.26 0.91 16.04
C PRO A 58 3.74 1.93 15.00
N TRP A 59 2.88 2.29 14.04
CA TRP A 59 3.21 3.27 13.01
C TRP A 59 3.03 4.71 13.47
N CYS A 60 2.17 4.97 14.46
CA CYS A 60 1.94 6.32 14.99
C CYS A 60 2.95 6.66 16.09
N VAL A 61 3.27 5.71 16.98
CA VAL A 61 4.21 5.96 18.09
C VAL A 61 5.65 6.07 17.60
N SER A 62 6.03 5.29 16.58
CA SER A 62 7.34 5.33 15.95
C SER A 62 7.25 5.99 14.58
N THR A 63 7.57 7.28 14.53
CA THR A 63 7.61 8.04 13.27
C THR A 63 8.54 7.41 12.25
N LEU A 64 9.65 6.82 12.69
CA LEU A 64 10.57 6.08 11.83
C LEU A 64 9.90 4.84 11.24
N ALA A 65 9.23 4.01 12.06
CA ALA A 65 8.56 2.81 11.58
C ALA A 65 7.42 3.17 10.61
N GLY A 66 6.60 4.17 10.94
CA GLY A 66 5.53 4.66 10.07
C GLY A 66 6.07 5.20 8.74
N VAL A 67 6.95 6.20 8.79
CA VAL A 67 7.49 6.85 7.56
C VAL A 67 8.27 5.86 6.70
N ALA A 68 9.11 5.00 7.29
CA ALA A 68 9.86 4.02 6.53
C ALA A 68 8.95 2.98 5.88
N SER A 69 7.96 2.45 6.61
CA SER A 69 7.01 1.45 6.09
C SER A 69 6.17 2.02 4.95
N VAL A 70 5.52 3.16 5.21
CA VAL A 70 4.63 3.83 4.25
C VAL A 70 5.41 4.35 3.05
N GLY A 71 6.54 5.01 3.31
CA GLY A 71 7.41 5.55 2.26
C GLY A 71 7.93 4.46 1.33
N LEU A 72 8.39 3.33 1.88
CA LEU A 72 8.82 2.20 1.08
C LEU A 72 7.67 1.59 0.27
N ALA A 73 6.50 1.38 0.89
CA ALA A 73 5.34 0.82 0.20
C ALA A 73 4.89 1.71 -0.98
N VAL A 74 4.77 3.02 -0.76
CA VAL A 74 4.37 3.99 -1.80
C VAL A 74 5.43 4.04 -2.90
N LEU A 75 6.71 4.07 -2.55
CA LEU A 75 7.80 4.08 -3.52
C LEU A 75 7.79 2.83 -4.40
N ILE A 76 7.66 1.65 -3.81
CA ILE A 76 7.59 0.39 -4.56
C ILE A 76 6.33 0.36 -5.44
N GLY A 77 5.17 0.75 -4.91
CA GLY A 77 3.92 0.85 -5.68
C GLY A 77 4.05 1.75 -6.91
N PHE A 78 4.66 2.93 -6.72
CA PHE A 78 4.95 3.86 -7.80
C PHE A 78 5.90 3.27 -8.84
N LEU A 79 7.06 2.76 -8.41
CA LEU A 79 8.08 2.20 -9.29
C LEU A 79 7.53 1.03 -10.11
N VAL A 80 6.70 0.18 -9.50
CA VAL A 80 6.04 -0.94 -10.17
C VAL A 80 5.01 -0.45 -11.20
N SER A 81 4.22 0.57 -10.87
CA SER A 81 3.23 1.15 -11.79
C SER A 81 3.87 1.79 -13.03
N ILE A 82 5.01 2.46 -12.86
CA ILE A 82 5.72 3.12 -13.96
C ILE A 82 6.71 2.21 -14.71
N LYS A 83 6.96 0.99 -14.22
CA LYS A 83 7.97 0.10 -14.81
C LYS A 83 7.64 -0.15 -16.30
N PRO A 84 8.60 0.05 -17.21
CA PRO A 84 8.41 -0.29 -18.62
C PRO A 84 8.32 -1.82 -18.77
N ALA A 85 7.48 -2.28 -19.69
CA ALA A 85 7.14 -3.69 -19.88
C ALA A 85 8.27 -4.55 -20.50
N ASN A 86 9.54 -4.27 -20.18
CA ASN A 86 10.71 -4.98 -20.70
C ASN A 86 11.10 -6.21 -19.85
N LEU A 87 10.12 -7.01 -19.39
CA LEU A 87 10.41 -8.22 -18.61
C LEU A 87 9.47 -9.37 -18.98
N GLY A 88 9.70 -9.97 -20.15
CA GLY A 88 9.43 -11.39 -20.49
C GLY A 88 8.01 -11.98 -20.37
N TYR A 89 7.05 -11.30 -19.75
CA TYR A 89 5.69 -11.79 -19.52
C TYR A 89 4.71 -11.35 -20.62
N ASP A 90 5.14 -10.43 -21.50
CA ASP A 90 4.31 -9.81 -22.53
C ASP A 90 4.02 -10.74 -23.73
N VAL A 91 4.92 -11.68 -24.06
CA VAL A 91 4.75 -12.52 -25.27
C VAL A 91 3.59 -13.52 -25.12
N ARG A 92 3.34 -14.02 -23.90
CA ARG A 92 2.25 -14.99 -23.64
C ARG A 92 0.88 -14.32 -23.51
N ASP A 93 0.85 -13.10 -22.98
CA ASP A 93 -0.37 -12.28 -22.87
C ASP A 93 -0.74 -11.66 -24.23
N SER A 94 0.25 -11.26 -25.05
CA SER A 94 0.06 -10.69 -26.39
C SER A 94 -0.57 -11.67 -27.39
N ALA A 95 -0.32 -12.98 -27.24
CA ALA A 95 -0.96 -14.02 -28.05
C ALA A 95 -2.45 -14.24 -27.70
N LEU A 96 -2.83 -13.98 -26.45
CA LEU A 96 -4.23 -14.01 -26.00
C LEU A 96 -4.95 -12.67 -26.24
N ALA A 97 -4.20 -11.57 -26.29
CA ALA A 97 -4.70 -10.20 -26.39
C ALA A 97 -4.92 -9.68 -27.82
N GLY A 98 -4.73 -10.53 -28.86
CA GLY A 98 -5.08 -10.21 -30.25
C GLY A 98 -6.57 -9.87 -30.50
N ILE A 99 -7.40 -9.83 -29.46
CA ILE A 99 -8.85 -9.57 -29.51
C ILE A 99 -9.26 -8.23 -28.88
N GLN A 100 -8.40 -7.50 -28.15
CA GLN A 100 -8.88 -6.34 -27.37
C GLN A 100 -7.93 -5.13 -27.37
N GLU A 101 -7.85 -4.46 -28.52
CA GLU A 101 -7.42 -3.06 -28.65
C GLU A 101 -8.50 -2.14 -28.02
N THR A 102 -8.24 -1.65 -26.82
CA THR A 102 -8.93 -0.46 -26.29
C THR A 102 -7.93 0.27 -25.41
N SER A 103 -7.92 1.59 -25.41
CA SER A 103 -6.88 2.43 -24.79
C SER A 103 -6.91 2.48 -23.24
N GLY A 104 -7.69 1.61 -22.58
CA GLY A 104 -7.96 1.60 -21.13
C GLY A 104 -7.39 0.46 -20.24
N PRO A 105 -7.13 -0.79 -20.71
CA PRO A 105 -6.69 -1.88 -19.86
C PRO A 105 -5.25 -1.71 -19.38
N GLY A 106 -4.40 -0.99 -20.13
CA GLY A 106 -3.00 -0.75 -19.75
C GLY A 106 -2.84 0.16 -18.53
N PHE A 107 -3.63 1.23 -18.45
CA PHE A 107 -3.62 2.13 -17.29
C PHE A 107 -4.13 1.42 -16.03
N VAL A 108 -5.29 0.76 -16.14
CA VAL A 108 -5.91 0.02 -15.02
C VAL A 108 -5.00 -1.10 -14.53
N LYS A 109 -4.40 -1.89 -15.44
CA LYS A 109 -3.43 -2.95 -15.09
C LYS A 109 -2.25 -2.38 -14.31
N ARG A 110 -1.67 -1.25 -14.75
CA ARG A 110 -0.53 -0.61 -14.07
C ARG A 110 -0.89 -0.14 -12.66
N VAL A 111 -2.02 0.56 -12.51
CA VAL A 111 -2.52 1.01 -11.21
C VAL A 111 -2.79 -0.17 -10.29
N PHE A 112 -3.46 -1.21 -10.79
CA PHE A 112 -3.80 -2.38 -9.99
C PHE A 112 -2.56 -3.12 -9.50
N VAL A 113 -1.58 -3.37 -10.37
CA VAL A 113 -0.31 -4.02 -9.98
C VAL A 113 0.49 -3.13 -9.01
N GLY A 114 0.48 -1.81 -9.22
CA GLY A 114 1.07 -0.84 -8.30
C GLY A 114 0.44 -0.90 -6.90
N LEU A 115 -0.88 -0.83 -6.81
CA LEU A 115 -1.63 -0.92 -5.54
C LEU A 115 -1.44 -2.27 -4.85
N LEU A 116 -1.44 -3.38 -5.59
CA LEU A 116 -1.14 -4.70 -5.02
C LEU A 116 0.26 -4.74 -4.41
N SER A 117 1.27 -4.22 -5.12
CA SER A 117 2.62 -4.18 -4.58
C SER A 117 2.75 -3.27 -3.36
N PHE A 118 2.05 -2.12 -3.35
CA PHE A 118 1.93 -1.25 -2.17
C PHE A 118 1.34 -2.02 -0.99
N THR A 119 0.20 -2.69 -1.16
CA THR A 119 -0.47 -3.44 -0.09
C THR A 119 0.43 -4.54 0.47
N VAL A 120 1.09 -5.33 -0.39
CA VAL A 120 2.01 -6.39 0.05
C VAL A 120 3.16 -5.81 0.87
N VAL A 121 3.81 -4.74 0.40
CA VAL A 121 4.91 -4.10 1.13
C VAL A 121 4.43 -3.48 2.44
N ALA A 122 3.27 -2.83 2.45
CA ALA A 122 2.69 -2.25 3.65
C ALA A 122 2.33 -3.32 4.70
N VAL A 123 1.78 -4.46 4.29
CA VAL A 123 1.50 -5.60 5.18
C VAL A 123 2.79 -6.17 5.76
N VAL A 124 3.81 -6.41 4.95
CA VAL A 124 5.08 -6.99 5.43
C VAL A 124 5.81 -6.05 6.38
N THR A 125 5.91 -4.77 6.04
CA THR A 125 6.55 -3.76 6.89
C THR A 125 5.73 -3.43 8.14
N GLY A 126 4.40 -3.48 8.03
CA GLY A 126 3.48 -3.38 9.16
C GLY A 126 3.63 -4.55 10.13
N TRP A 127 3.69 -5.78 9.62
CA TRP A 127 3.93 -6.97 10.43
C TRP A 127 5.25 -6.88 11.19
N LEU A 128 6.32 -6.50 10.48
CA LEU A 128 7.63 -6.28 11.10
C LEU A 128 7.58 -5.19 12.18
N SER A 129 6.84 -4.09 11.93
CA SER A 129 6.68 -3.01 12.90
C SER A 129 5.94 -3.44 14.16
N GLY A 130 4.86 -4.23 14.00
CA GLY A 130 4.12 -4.81 15.12
C GLY A 130 4.95 -5.81 15.91
N TYR A 131 5.70 -6.68 15.22
CA TYR A 131 6.58 -7.66 15.85
C TYR A 131 7.70 -7.00 16.67
N LEU A 132 8.40 -5.99 16.11
CA LEU A 132 9.49 -5.29 16.80
C LEU A 132 9.02 -4.44 17.99
N GLN A 133 7.75 -4.04 18.01
CA GLN A 133 7.16 -3.21 19.07
C GLN A 133 6.23 -4.02 19.98
N GLU A 134 6.25 -5.36 19.87
CA GLU A 134 5.45 -6.30 20.68
C GLU A 134 3.96 -5.93 20.71
N TYR A 135 3.43 -5.48 19.58
CA TYR A 135 2.04 -5.03 19.49
C TYR A 135 1.09 -6.24 19.31
N PRO A 136 0.01 -6.35 20.13
CA PRO A 136 -0.74 -7.59 20.29
C PRO A 136 -1.66 -7.97 19.13
N TYR A 137 -1.95 -7.04 18.22
CA TYR A 137 -2.88 -7.24 17.11
C TYR A 137 -2.20 -7.06 15.76
N PHE A 138 -2.33 -8.05 14.89
CA PHE A 138 -1.98 -7.92 13.47
C PHE A 138 -2.91 -8.78 12.61
N VAL A 139 -3.75 -8.17 11.77
CA VAL A 139 -4.63 -8.83 10.76
C VAL A 139 -5.19 -10.18 11.20
N PHE A 140 -6.33 -10.18 11.89
CA PHE A 140 -7.01 -11.38 12.39
C PHE A 140 -6.19 -12.31 13.32
N VAL A 141 -4.94 -11.98 13.62
CA VAL A 141 -4.14 -12.63 14.67
C VAL A 141 -4.16 -11.71 15.89
N SER A 142 -4.96 -12.10 16.88
CA SER A 142 -4.83 -11.61 18.25
C SER A 142 -3.95 -12.60 19.02
N ALA A 143 -2.95 -12.07 19.74
CA ALA A 143 -1.96 -12.82 20.53
C ALA A 143 -0.69 -13.25 19.78
N TRP A 144 0.22 -12.28 19.57
CA TRP A 144 1.66 -12.56 19.61
C TRP A 144 2.13 -12.61 21.08
N SER A 145 1.49 -13.44 21.92
CA SER A 145 1.92 -13.64 23.31
C SER A 145 2.48 -15.05 23.45
N VAL A 146 3.80 -15.17 23.41
CA VAL A 146 4.51 -16.15 24.25
C VAL A 146 4.66 -15.56 25.64
#